data_AF-A0A7V0M1K3-F1
#
_entry.id   AF-A0A7V0M1K3-F1
#
_cell.length_a   1.000
_cell.length_b   1.000
_cell.length_c   1.000
_cell.angle_alpha   90.00
_cell.angle_beta   90.00
_cell.angle_gamma   90.00
#
_symmetry.space_group_name_H-M   'P 1'
#
loop_
_entity.id
_entity.type
_entity.pdbx_description
1 polymer ?
#
loop_
_entity_poly.entity_id
_entity_poly.type
_entity_poly.pdbx_seq_one_letter_code
_entity_poly.pdbx_strand_id
1 'polypeptide(L)'
;MTHKKVVKEQGQSGVEEIFWKRSGRQLTYAPAEKIPVIEVSNFPMLGKLTALRFLEWVQNNPGGVISLPTGKTPEHFIKWVIHYLKNWNLPEVQKDLAENGVDPAVFPDMKRLVFVQIDEFYPI
;
A
#
# COMPACT_ATOMS: atom_id res chain seq x y z
N MET A 1 -30.50 -8.73 -11.47
CA MET A 1 -29.36 -7.82 -11.73
C MET A 1 -28.09 -8.62 -11.52
N THR A 2 -27.34 -8.81 -12.59
CA THR A 2 -26.29 -9.82 -12.70
C THR A 2 -25.07 -9.41 -11.88
N HIS A 3 -24.77 -10.17 -10.82
CA HIS A 3 -23.46 -10.09 -10.16
C HIS A 3 -22.41 -10.51 -11.19
N LYS A 4 -21.78 -9.55 -11.87
CA LYS A 4 -20.52 -9.80 -12.57
C LYS A 4 -19.53 -10.28 -11.51
N LYS A 5 -19.21 -11.58 -11.54
CA LYS A 5 -18.02 -12.13 -10.90
C LYS A 5 -16.85 -11.24 -11.32
N VAL A 6 -16.30 -10.49 -10.38
CA VAL A 6 -14.98 -9.90 -10.55
C VAL A 6 -14.03 -11.09 -10.62
N VAL A 7 -13.59 -11.42 -11.83
CA VAL A 7 -12.54 -12.40 -12.07
C VAL A 7 -11.29 -11.83 -11.38
N LYS A 8 -10.71 -12.59 -10.45
CA LYS A 8 -9.39 -12.24 -9.87
C LYS A 8 -8.37 -12.28 -11.00
N GLU A 9 -8.04 -11.12 -11.57
CA GLU A 9 -6.90 -10.97 -12.46
C GLU A 9 -5.61 -11.08 -11.64
N GLN A 10 -4.57 -11.68 -12.22
CA GLN A 10 -3.22 -11.64 -11.66
C GLN A 10 -2.81 -10.17 -11.49
N GLY A 11 -2.60 -9.72 -10.24
CA GLY A 11 -2.27 -8.33 -9.93
C GLY A 11 -3.18 -7.62 -8.92
N GLN A 12 -4.24 -8.28 -8.42
CA GLN A 12 -5.12 -7.70 -7.42
C GLN A 12 -4.50 -7.76 -6.01
N SER A 13 -4.26 -6.59 -5.40
CA SER A 13 -3.73 -6.47 -4.02
C SER A 13 -4.79 -6.86 -2.98
N GLY A 14 -4.41 -7.71 -2.03
CA GLY A 14 -5.24 -8.06 -0.89
C GLY A 14 -5.44 -6.87 0.05
N VAL A 15 -4.39 -6.04 0.20
CA VAL A 15 -4.46 -4.79 0.96
C VAL A 15 -5.51 -3.84 0.36
N GLU A 16 -5.44 -3.57 -0.94
CA GLU A 16 -6.39 -2.68 -1.62
C GLU A 16 -7.83 -3.22 -1.54
N GLU A 17 -8.03 -4.52 -1.72
CA GLU A 17 -9.36 -5.14 -1.62
C GLU A 17 -9.96 -4.96 -0.21
N ILE A 18 -9.17 -5.15 0.85
CA ILE A 18 -9.61 -4.96 2.23
C ILE A 18 -9.99 -3.50 2.50
N PHE A 19 -9.15 -2.55 2.09
CA PHE A 19 -9.42 -1.12 2.32
C PHE A 19 -10.58 -0.61 1.48
N TRP A 20 -10.74 -1.09 0.24
CA TRP A 20 -11.90 -0.79 -0.57
C TRP A 20 -13.19 -1.30 0.09
N LYS A 21 -13.23 -2.55 0.56
CA LYS A 21 -14.42 -3.08 1.27
C LYS A 21 -14.74 -2.28 2.53
N ARG A 22 -13.73 -1.81 3.27
CA ARG A 22 -13.90 -0.98 4.47
C ARG A 22 -14.40 0.42 4.17
N SER A 23 -14.10 0.99 2.99
CA SER A 23 -14.57 2.33 2.63
C SER A 23 -16.08 2.38 2.39
N GLY A 24 -16.69 1.24 2.02
CA GLY A 24 -18.12 1.17 1.67
C GLY A 24 -18.49 1.95 0.40
N ARG A 25 -17.49 2.40 -0.37
CA ARG A 25 -17.67 3.14 -1.63
C ARG A 25 -17.60 2.23 -2.85
N GLN A 26 -18.16 2.69 -3.96
CA GLN A 26 -17.85 2.08 -5.25
C GLN A 26 -16.40 2.36 -5.61
N LEU A 27 -15.75 1.40 -6.26
CA LEU A 27 -14.37 1.56 -6.69
C LEU A 27 -14.25 2.62 -7.80
N THR A 28 -15.30 2.82 -8.59
CA THR A 28 -15.35 3.81 -9.68
C THR A 28 -16.78 4.23 -9.93
N TYR A 29 -17.04 5.54 -10.02
CA TYR A 29 -18.36 6.10 -10.34
C TYR A 29 -18.44 6.54 -11.81
N ALA A 30 -18.96 5.66 -12.66
CA ALA A 30 -19.17 5.93 -14.08
C ALA A 30 -20.28 6.99 -14.31
N PRO A 31 -20.21 7.79 -15.40
CA PRO A 31 -19.22 7.73 -16.49
C PRO A 31 -17.99 8.64 -16.28
N ALA A 32 -17.99 9.47 -15.24
CA ALA A 32 -16.98 10.51 -15.05
C ALA A 32 -15.64 9.95 -14.56
N GLU A 33 -15.68 9.02 -13.60
CA GLU A 33 -14.47 8.44 -13.05
C GLU A 33 -13.92 7.34 -13.94
N LYS A 34 -12.63 7.43 -14.24
CA LYS A 34 -11.89 6.48 -15.10
C LYS A 34 -10.82 5.70 -14.35
N ILE A 35 -10.59 6.03 -13.08
CA ILE A 35 -9.54 5.46 -12.24
C ILE A 35 -10.19 4.95 -10.96
N PRO A 36 -9.87 3.72 -10.51
CA PRO A 36 -10.24 3.22 -9.19
C PRO A 36 -9.84 4.16 -8.05
N VAL A 37 -10.75 4.38 -7.08
CA VAL A 37 -10.48 5.19 -5.88
C VAL A 37 -10.76 4.37 -4.62
N ILE A 38 -9.80 4.42 -3.69
CA ILE A 38 -9.95 3.90 -2.34
C ILE A 38 -9.96 5.07 -1.37
N GLU A 39 -11.14 5.34 -0.79
CA GLU A 39 -11.32 6.39 0.21
C GLU A 39 -10.95 5.87 1.61
N VAL A 40 -10.26 6.71 2.40
CA VAL A 40 -9.92 6.45 3.80
C VAL A 40 -10.34 7.63 4.66
N SER A 41 -10.55 7.39 5.95
CA SER A 41 -11.16 8.37 6.86
C SER A 41 -10.27 9.58 7.20
N ASN A 42 -8.95 9.47 7.03
CA ASN A 42 -8.02 10.55 7.34
C ASN A 42 -6.61 10.31 6.76
N PHE A 43 -5.77 11.34 6.85
CA PHE A 43 -4.40 11.36 6.33
C PHE A 43 -3.46 10.32 6.98
N PRO A 44 -3.47 10.10 8.33
CA PRO A 44 -2.74 8.98 8.93
C PRO A 44 -3.13 7.60 8.38
N MET A 45 -4.41 7.37 8.11
CA MET A 45 -4.91 6.13 7.54
C MET A 45 -4.46 5.95 6.08
N LEU A 46 -4.39 7.04 5.32
CA LEU A 46 -3.80 7.02 3.97
C LEU A 46 -2.34 6.56 4.03
N GLY A 47 -1.55 7.11 4.96
CA GLY A 47 -0.18 6.67 5.18
C GLY A 47 -0.09 5.19 5.56
N LYS A 48 -1.00 4.68 6.40
CA LYS A 48 -1.05 3.27 6.81
C LYS A 48 -1.36 2.36 5.62
N LEU A 49 -2.39 2.69 4.83
CA LEU A 49 -2.77 1.97 3.61
C LEU A 49 -1.58 1.89 2.65
N THR A 50 -0.96 3.03 2.33
CA THR A 50 0.18 3.07 1.40
C THR A 50 1.36 2.25 1.93
N ALA A 51 1.62 2.26 3.25
CA ALA A 51 2.69 1.49 3.86
C ALA A 51 2.44 -0.02 3.76
N LEU A 52 1.24 -0.48 4.10
CA LEU A 52 0.84 -1.88 3.98
C LEU A 52 0.91 -2.36 2.54
N ARG A 53 0.38 -1.56 1.62
CA ARG A 53 0.39 -1.86 0.18
C ARG A 53 1.81 -1.96 -0.36
N PHE A 54 2.70 -1.06 0.08
CA PHE A 54 4.11 -1.10 -0.25
C PHE A 54 4.79 -2.38 0.28
N LEU A 55 4.57 -2.76 1.53
CA LEU A 55 5.16 -3.97 2.11
C LEU A 55 4.68 -5.24 1.39
N GLU A 56 3.39 -5.34 1.09
CA GLU A 56 2.84 -6.40 0.24
C GLU A 56 3.49 -6.40 -1.16
N TRP A 57 3.68 -5.22 -1.77
CA TRP A 57 4.36 -5.13 -3.06
C TRP A 57 5.81 -5.63 -2.97
N VAL A 58 6.57 -5.27 -1.93
CA VAL A 58 7.96 -5.72 -1.75
C VAL A 58 8.04 -7.23 -1.53
N GLN A 59 7.09 -7.85 -0.80
CA GLN A 59 7.01 -9.31 -0.66
C GLN A 59 6.87 -10.01 -2.02
N ASN A 60 6.14 -9.40 -2.94
CA ASN A 60 5.88 -9.94 -4.27
C ASN A 60 6.92 -9.52 -5.32
N ASN A 61 7.78 -8.53 -5.01
CA ASN A 61 8.74 -7.94 -5.95
C ASN A 61 10.11 -7.78 -5.29
N PRO A 62 10.78 -8.89 -4.90
CA PRO A 62 12.10 -8.83 -4.30
C PRO A 62 13.09 -8.22 -5.31
N GLY A 63 13.81 -7.18 -4.88
CA GLY A 63 14.72 -6.45 -5.76
C GLY A 63 14.05 -5.43 -6.68
N GLY A 64 12.79 -5.10 -6.44
CA GLY A 64 12.04 -4.13 -7.23
C GLY A 64 12.67 -2.73 -7.26
N VAL A 65 12.39 -2.00 -8.33
CA VAL A 65 12.79 -0.60 -8.51
C VAL A 65 11.66 0.30 -8.05
N ILE A 66 11.96 1.25 -7.17
CA ILE A 66 10.97 2.17 -6.63
C ILE A 66 11.47 3.61 -6.73
N SER A 67 10.53 4.52 -6.96
CA SER A 67 10.75 5.94 -6.83
C SER A 67 9.95 6.51 -5.68
N LEU A 68 10.60 7.22 -4.78
CA LEU A 68 9.93 7.95 -3.72
C LEU A 68 9.74 9.42 -4.15
N PRO A 69 8.52 9.98 -4.02
CA PRO A 69 8.30 11.39 -4.25
C PRO A 69 8.98 12.24 -3.16
N THR A 70 9.38 13.46 -3.50
CA THR A 70 9.93 14.44 -2.55
C THR A 70 8.81 15.21 -1.83
N GLY A 71 9.11 15.81 -0.66
CA GLY A 71 8.19 16.65 0.10
C GLY A 71 7.80 16.12 1.49
N LYS A 72 6.93 16.84 2.21
CA LYS A 72 6.47 16.49 3.58
C LYS A 72 5.28 15.52 3.60
N THR A 73 4.59 15.38 2.47
CA THR A 73 3.39 14.56 2.30
C THR A 73 3.55 13.07 2.65
N PRO A 74 4.71 12.39 2.46
CA PRO A 74 4.84 10.97 2.80
C PRO A 74 5.18 10.67 4.28
N GLU A 75 5.13 11.65 5.20
CA GLU A 75 5.56 11.44 6.60
C GLU A 75 4.84 10.26 7.28
N HIS A 76 3.52 10.13 7.14
CA HIS A 76 2.80 9.01 7.74
C HIS A 76 3.15 7.66 7.08
N PHE A 77 3.34 7.64 5.76
CA PHE A 77 3.79 6.45 5.05
C PHE A 77 5.13 5.96 5.63
N ILE A 78 6.12 6.84 5.73
CA ILE A 78 7.45 6.51 6.26
C ILE A 78 7.35 6.02 7.71
N LYS A 79 6.57 6.72 8.56
CA LYS A 79 6.36 6.32 9.95
C LYS A 79 5.77 4.91 10.07
N TRP A 80 4.77 4.59 9.26
CA TRP A 80 4.14 3.26 9.28
C TRP A 80 5.08 2.17 8.76
N VAL A 81 5.80 2.40 7.65
CA VAL A 81 6.80 1.45 7.15
C VAL A 81 7.85 1.15 8.22
N ILE A 82 8.39 2.19 8.86
CA ILE A 82 9.37 2.03 9.96
C ILE A 82 8.74 1.27 11.14
N HIS A 83 7.51 1.61 11.53
CA HIS A 83 6.81 0.94 12.61
C HIS A 83 6.66 -0.57 12.35
N TYR A 84 6.18 -0.97 11.17
CA TYR A 84 6.02 -2.38 10.82
C TYR A 84 7.35 -3.12 10.79
N LEU A 85 8.37 -2.56 10.12
CA LEU A 85 9.67 -3.21 9.98
C LEU A 85 10.39 -3.39 11.33
N LYS A 86 10.33 -2.39 12.21
CA LYS A 86 10.98 -2.46 13.54
C LYS A 86 10.30 -3.43 14.48
N ASN A 87 8.98 -3.58 14.35
CA ASN A 87 8.15 -4.33 15.28
C ASN A 87 7.58 -5.62 14.65
N TRP A 88 8.17 -6.11 13.56
CA TRP A 88 7.63 -7.21 12.74
C TRP A 88 7.34 -8.50 13.52
N ASN A 89 8.09 -8.74 14.61
CA ASN A 89 7.95 -9.95 15.43
C ASN A 89 7.00 -9.77 16.62
N LEU A 90 6.42 -8.57 16.81
CA LEU A 90 5.42 -8.36 17.87
C LEU A 90 4.08 -8.96 17.45
N PRO A 91 3.40 -9.75 18.33
CA PRO A 91 2.15 -10.41 17.98
C PRO A 91 1.05 -9.46 17.50
N GLU A 92 0.94 -8.27 18.10
CA GLU A 92 -0.03 -7.24 17.72
C GLU A 92 0.24 -6.67 16.32
N VAL A 93 1.51 -6.56 15.92
CA VAL A 93 1.91 -6.07 14.61
C VAL A 93 1.68 -7.14 13.54
N GLN A 94 2.02 -8.40 13.83
CA GLN A 94 1.72 -9.52 12.92
C GLN A 94 0.22 -9.68 12.70
N LYS A 95 -0.57 -9.52 13.75
CA LYS A 95 -2.03 -9.51 13.66
C LYS A 95 -2.52 -8.37 12.78
N ASP A 96 -2.04 -7.14 12.99
CA ASP A 96 -2.42 -6.00 12.16
C ASP A 96 -2.00 -6.19 10.69
N LEU A 97 -0.81 -6.73 10.40
CA LEU A 97 -0.38 -7.07 9.04
C LEU A 97 -1.34 -8.06 8.37
N ALA A 98 -1.62 -9.18 9.03
CA ALA A 98 -2.50 -10.23 8.51
C ALA A 98 -3.94 -9.74 8.29
N GLU A 99 -4.50 -8.98 9.23
CA GLU A 99 -5.84 -8.38 9.12
C GLU A 99 -5.95 -7.36 7.98
N ASN A 100 -4.82 -6.84 7.51
CA ASN A 100 -4.74 -5.88 6.42
C ASN A 100 -4.19 -6.48 5.11
N GLY A 101 -3.99 -7.80 5.03
CA GLY A 101 -3.64 -8.49 3.78
C GLY A 101 -2.14 -8.60 3.49
N VAL A 102 -1.27 -8.31 4.46
CA VAL A 102 0.18 -8.54 4.37
C VAL A 102 0.52 -9.84 5.08
N ASP A 103 1.32 -10.72 4.46
CA ASP A 103 1.70 -12.00 5.08
C ASP A 103 2.79 -11.78 6.15
N PRO A 104 2.52 -11.95 7.46
CA PRO A 104 3.52 -11.75 8.50
C PRO A 104 4.65 -12.80 8.46
N ALA A 105 4.44 -13.95 7.81
CA ALA A 105 5.45 -14.99 7.68
C ALA A 105 6.57 -14.63 6.68
N VAL A 106 6.32 -13.66 5.79
CA VAL A 106 7.27 -13.25 4.75
C VAL A 106 7.82 -11.87 5.08
N PHE A 107 9.04 -11.78 5.63
CA PHE A 107 9.66 -10.48 5.85
C PHE A 107 10.02 -9.80 4.50
N PRO A 108 9.65 -8.54 4.25
CA PRO A 108 9.93 -7.85 2.99
C PRO A 108 11.44 -7.59 2.83
N ASP A 109 12.03 -8.02 1.72
CA ASP A 109 13.46 -7.82 1.44
C ASP A 109 13.76 -6.39 0.99
N MET A 110 13.89 -5.51 1.97
CA MET A 110 14.19 -4.09 1.78
C MET A 110 15.61 -3.85 1.23
N LYS A 111 16.55 -4.80 1.42
CA LYS A 111 17.97 -4.60 1.09
C LYS A 111 18.25 -4.65 -0.40
N ARG A 112 17.41 -5.36 -1.16
CA ARG A 112 17.57 -5.54 -2.60
C ARG A 112 16.86 -4.48 -3.42
N LEU A 113 16.03 -3.65 -2.79
CA LEU A 113 15.30 -2.59 -3.50
C LEU A 113 16.27 -1.58 -4.11
N VAL A 114 15.96 -1.17 -5.34
CA VAL A 114 16.67 -0.09 -6.03
C VAL A 114 15.83 1.17 -5.91
N PHE A 115 16.37 2.20 -5.28
CA PHE A 115 15.73 3.50 -5.16
C PHE A 115 16.22 4.40 -6.28
N VAL A 116 15.30 4.93 -7.07
CA VAL A 116 15.56 5.96 -8.08
C VAL A 116 14.84 7.24 -7.68
N GLN A 117 15.41 8.38 -8.02
CA GLN A 117 14.80 9.66 -7.74
C GLN A 117 14.03 10.14 -8.97
N ILE A 118 12.74 10.45 -8.83
CA ILE A 118 11.91 10.93 -9.94
C ILE A 118 12.15 12.40 -10.28
N ASP A 119 12.56 13.20 -9.30
CA ASP A 119 12.77 14.63 -9.45
C ASP A 119 13.83 15.11 -8.46
N GLU A 120 14.58 16.15 -8.79
CA GLU A 120 15.61 16.74 -7.93
C GLU A 120 15.45 18.27 -7.94
N PHE A 121 15.59 18.88 -6.78
CA PHE A 121 15.63 20.33 -6.71
C PHE A 121 16.99 20.81 -7.24
N TYR A 122 17.00 21.42 -8.43
CA TYR A 122 18.18 22.11 -8.96
C TYR A 122 18.12 23.59 -8.52
N PRO A 123 18.96 24.05 -7.59
CA PRO A 123 18.98 25.45 -7.19
C PRO A 123 19.52 26.31 -8.33
N ILE A 124 18.76 27.29 -8.79
CA ILE A 124 19.23 28.41 -9.63
C ILE A 124 19.53 29.60 -8.72
#